data_AF-A0A2W0E288-F1
#
_entry.id   AF-A0A2W0E288-F1
#
_cell.length_a   1.000
_cell.length_b   1.000
_cell.length_c   1.000
_cell.angle_alpha   90.00
_cell.angle_beta   90.00
_cell.angle_gamma   90.00
#
_symmetry.space_group_name_H-M   'P 1'
#
loop_
_entity.id
_entity.type
_entity.pdbx_description
1 polymer ?
#
loop_
_entity_poly.entity_id
_entity_poly.type
_entity_poly.pdbx_seq_one_letter_code
_entity_poly.pdbx_strand_id
1 'polypeptide(L)'
;MATPLIAWFRQQARDLPWRRPGFPAWGTLVSEIMLQQTQVARVVPRLEAWLTRWPTPRDLADSPPSEAVRAWDRLGYPRRALALHAAATAIATDHGNVVPRDVDALLALPGIGDYTARAVAVFAYGDRHPVVDVNVRRVLARAVLGQGEPGPAKAKQDLPLMESVLPADRDDAAATNAAVMELGALVCVSRSPACDACPIADRCAWRAAGYPEHDGPRAPRQAKFAGSDRQVRGLIMAELRASDVPVTRSEIEPVWPDADQRDRALASLLRDGLAVGDDASGYQLPGV
;
A
#
# COMPACT_ATOMS: atom_id res chain seq x y z
N MET A 1 22.39 -3.70 -14.65
CA MET A 1 21.23 -2.78 -14.60
C MET A 1 21.36 -1.71 -13.50
N ALA A 2 21.80 -2.09 -12.29
CA ALA A 2 21.81 -1.22 -11.10
C ALA A 2 22.56 0.13 -11.25
N THR A 3 23.82 0.15 -11.71
CA THR A 3 24.65 1.38 -11.72
C THR A 3 24.00 2.60 -12.40
N PRO A 4 23.57 2.55 -13.68
CA PRO A 4 22.91 3.70 -14.31
C PRO A 4 21.56 4.04 -13.66
N LEU A 5 20.88 3.04 -13.11
CA LEU A 5 19.58 3.20 -12.46
C LEU A 5 19.70 3.95 -11.12
N ILE A 6 20.70 3.59 -10.30
CA ILE A 6 21.03 4.29 -9.05
C ILE A 6 21.46 5.72 -9.35
N ALA A 7 22.31 5.92 -10.36
CA ALA A 7 22.78 7.26 -10.76
C ALA A 7 21.61 8.17 -11.18
N TRP A 8 20.68 7.64 -11.99
CA TRP A 8 19.46 8.33 -12.37
C TRP A 8 18.56 8.64 -11.15
N PHE A 9 18.36 7.66 -10.26
CA PHE A 9 17.54 7.83 -9.08
C PHE A 9 18.07 8.91 -8.14
N ARG A 10 19.39 8.99 -7.93
CA ARG A 10 20.00 10.07 -7.11
C ARG A 10 19.70 11.47 -7.63
N GLN A 11 19.42 11.63 -8.93
CA GLN A 11 19.10 12.91 -9.56
C GLN A 11 17.58 13.18 -9.67
N GLN A 12 16.78 12.12 -9.79
CA GLN A 12 15.35 12.21 -10.15
C GLN A 12 14.40 11.77 -9.03
N ALA A 13 14.93 11.25 -7.91
CA ALA A 13 14.11 10.81 -6.79
C ALA A 13 13.23 11.95 -6.29
N ARG A 14 11.92 11.69 -6.22
CA ARG A 14 10.98 12.59 -5.54
C ARG A 14 11.38 12.73 -4.06
N ASP A 15 11.35 13.96 -3.55
CA ASP A 15 11.46 14.25 -2.12
C ASP A 15 10.17 13.79 -1.43
N LEU A 16 10.29 12.71 -0.66
CA LEU A 16 9.19 12.10 0.08
C LEU A 16 9.62 11.96 1.54
N PRO A 17 8.73 12.24 2.52
CA PRO A 17 9.09 12.22 3.94
C PRO A 17 9.79 10.91 4.37
N TRP A 18 9.28 9.77 3.91
CA TRP A 18 9.81 8.44 4.25
C TRP A 18 11.12 8.05 3.56
N ARG A 19 11.65 8.90 2.66
CA ARG A 19 12.98 8.71 2.07
C ARG A 19 14.06 9.54 2.76
N ARG A 20 13.69 10.41 3.70
CA ARG A 20 14.63 11.30 4.39
C ARG A 20 15.43 10.51 5.43
N PRO A 21 16.72 10.84 5.65
CA PRO A 21 17.52 10.21 6.68
C PRO A 21 16.86 10.30 8.06
N GLY A 22 16.90 9.21 8.82
CA GLY A 22 16.33 9.15 10.17
C GLY A 22 14.82 8.94 10.23
N PHE A 23 14.14 8.70 9.11
CA PHE A 23 12.72 8.34 9.14
C PHE A 23 12.51 6.99 9.87
N PRO A 24 11.62 6.92 10.88
CA PRO A 24 11.54 5.75 11.74
C PRO A 24 10.89 4.56 11.03
N ALA A 25 11.28 3.34 11.42
CA ALA A 25 10.68 2.11 10.88
C ALA A 25 9.16 2.03 11.06
N TRP A 26 8.63 2.58 12.16
CA TRP A 26 7.19 2.74 12.35
C TRP A 26 6.56 3.64 11.28
N GLY A 27 7.19 4.78 11.00
CA GLY A 27 6.77 5.66 9.91
C GLY A 27 6.80 4.95 8.55
N THR A 28 7.85 4.18 8.26
CA THR A 28 7.98 3.41 7.02
C THR A 28 6.87 2.37 6.89
N LEU A 29 6.57 1.62 7.96
CA LEU A 29 5.47 0.66 7.95
C LEU A 29 4.11 1.33 7.67
N VAL A 30 3.82 2.43 8.37
CA VAL A 30 2.57 3.19 8.19
C VAL A 30 2.48 3.75 6.76
N SER A 31 3.56 4.32 6.22
CA SER A 31 3.56 4.90 4.88
C SER A 31 3.32 3.83 3.82
N GLU A 32 3.98 2.67 3.91
CA GLU A 32 3.81 1.56 2.96
C GLU A 32 2.36 1.05 2.95
N ILE A 33 1.72 0.94 4.11
CA ILE A 33 0.31 0.52 4.18
C ILE A 33 -0.61 1.61 3.59
N MET A 34 -0.37 2.89 3.89
CA MET A 34 -1.17 3.99 3.33
C MET A 34 -1.04 4.11 1.81
N LEU A 35 0.15 3.88 1.26
CA LEU A 35 0.47 4.00 -0.17
C LEU A 35 -0.16 2.90 -1.03
N GLN A 36 -0.62 1.79 -0.44
CA GLN A 36 -1.32 0.75 -1.20
C GLN A 36 -2.57 1.34 -1.87
N GLN A 37 -2.57 1.45 -3.20
CA GLN A 37 -3.69 1.99 -3.98
C GLN A 37 -4.13 3.41 -3.57
N THR A 38 -3.24 4.19 -2.97
CA THR A 38 -3.49 5.59 -2.61
C THR A 38 -2.39 6.48 -3.18
N GLN A 39 -2.77 7.62 -3.76
CA GLN A 39 -1.80 8.56 -4.31
C GLN A 39 -0.98 9.22 -3.21
N VAL A 40 0.33 9.37 -3.46
CA VAL A 40 1.31 10.02 -2.57
C VAL A 40 0.79 11.33 -1.97
N ALA A 41 0.26 12.23 -2.81
CA ALA A 41 -0.21 13.55 -2.38
C ALA A 41 -1.34 13.49 -1.34
N ARG A 42 -2.12 12.40 -1.31
CA ARG A 42 -3.17 12.17 -0.30
C ARG A 42 -2.62 11.56 0.98
N VAL A 43 -1.52 10.80 0.87
CA VAL A 43 -0.89 10.09 1.99
C VAL A 43 -0.08 11.04 2.86
N VAL A 44 0.74 11.91 2.27
CA VAL A 44 1.67 12.79 3.01
C VAL A 44 1.02 13.52 4.21
N PRO A 45 -0.06 14.32 4.04
CA PRO A 45 -0.65 15.03 5.18
C PRO A 45 -1.30 14.09 6.21
N ARG A 46 -1.76 12.91 5.79
CA ARG A 46 -2.36 11.91 6.70
C ARG A 46 -1.28 11.18 7.50
N LEU A 47 -0.15 10.86 6.88
CA LEU A 47 1.00 10.25 7.54
C LEU A 47 1.59 11.20 8.59
N GLU A 48 1.74 12.49 8.28
CA GLU A 48 2.23 13.50 9.22
C GLU A 48 1.33 13.62 10.46
N ALA A 49 0.01 13.76 10.25
CA ALA A 49 -0.96 13.79 11.34
C ALA A 49 -0.96 12.47 12.14
N TRP A 50 -0.84 11.33 11.46
CA TRP A 50 -0.78 10.02 12.09
C TRP A 50 0.42 9.87 13.00
N LEU A 51 1.62 10.23 12.52
CA LEU A 51 2.87 10.10 13.29
C LEU A 51 2.99 11.17 14.39
N THR A 52 2.30 12.30 14.26
CA THR A 52 2.17 13.27 15.35
C THR A 52 1.27 12.74 16.46
N ARG A 53 0.14 12.10 16.09
CA ARG A 53 -0.80 11.52 17.06
C ARG A 53 -0.27 10.24 17.71
N TRP A 54 0.36 9.38 16.92
CA TRP A 54 0.89 8.08 17.34
C TRP A 54 2.34 7.89 16.87
N PRO A 55 3.30 8.50 17.59
CA PRO A 55 4.72 8.42 17.23
C PRO A 55 5.32 7.01 17.29
N THR A 56 4.73 6.10 18.06
CA THR A 56 5.16 4.70 18.20
C THR A 56 4.01 3.70 18.00
N PRO A 57 4.29 2.41 17.77
CA PRO A 57 3.27 1.38 17.69
C PRO A 57 2.37 1.31 18.95
N ARG A 58 2.96 1.44 20.15
CA ARG A 58 2.25 1.47 21.44
C ARG A 58 1.20 2.58 21.48
N ASP A 59 1.54 3.79 21.05
CA ASP A 59 0.62 4.92 21.09
C ASP A 59 -0.66 4.63 20.29
N LEU A 60 -0.53 3.95 19.14
CA LEU A 60 -1.68 3.51 18.36
C LEU A 60 -2.40 2.33 19.02
N ALA A 61 -1.65 1.35 19.53
CA ALA A 61 -2.21 0.15 20.17
C ALA A 61 -3.06 0.48 21.40
N ASP A 62 -2.66 1.49 22.18
CA ASP A 62 -3.36 1.95 23.38
C ASP A 62 -4.61 2.78 23.04
N SER A 63 -4.76 3.19 21.78
CA SER A 63 -5.98 3.84 21.29
C SER A 63 -7.01 2.81 20.84
N PRO A 64 -8.32 3.10 20.96
CA PRO A 64 -9.34 2.21 20.44
C PRO A 64 -9.23 2.06 18.90
N PRO A 65 -9.52 0.87 18.30
CA PRO A 65 -9.44 0.67 16.85
C PRO A 65 -10.30 1.64 16.03
N SER A 66 -11.43 2.09 16.60
CA SER A 66 -12.30 3.11 16.04
C SER A 66 -11.54 4.41 15.74
N GLU A 67 -10.62 4.83 16.61
CA GLU A 67 -9.79 6.03 16.41
C GLU A 67 -8.85 5.89 15.21
N ALA A 68 -8.27 4.71 15.01
CA ALA A 68 -7.47 4.40 13.83
C ALA A 68 -8.33 4.55 12.55
N VAL A 69 -9.57 4.06 12.57
CA VAL A 69 -10.51 4.16 11.44
C VAL A 69 -10.94 5.61 11.20
N ARG A 70 -11.19 6.40 12.25
CA ARG A 70 -11.50 7.84 12.15
C ARG A 70 -10.33 8.60 11.53
N ALA A 71 -9.11 8.41 12.04
CA ALA A 71 -7.90 9.07 11.53
C ALA A 71 -7.54 8.67 10.09
N TRP A 72 -7.86 7.43 9.68
CA TRP A 72 -7.66 6.96 8.31
C TRP A 72 -8.55 7.69 7.30
N ASP A 73 -9.70 8.18 7.74
CA ASP A 73 -10.63 9.01 6.99
C ASP A 73 -10.90 8.46 5.56
N ARG A 74 -10.74 9.28 4.52
CA ARG A 74 -11.11 8.96 3.14
C ARG A 74 -9.95 8.38 2.34
N LEU A 75 -8.86 7.92 2.96
CA LEU A 75 -7.72 7.30 2.25
C LEU A 75 -8.14 6.07 1.42
N GLY A 76 -9.30 5.48 1.72
CA GLY A 76 -9.84 4.32 1.01
C GLY A 76 -9.37 3.01 1.65
N TYR A 77 -10.10 1.93 1.39
CA TYR A 77 -9.87 0.61 1.98
C TYR A 77 -9.68 0.67 3.52
N PRO A 78 -10.69 1.13 4.29
CA PRO A 78 -10.55 1.40 5.72
C PRO A 78 -10.20 0.18 6.58
N ARG A 79 -10.38 -1.04 6.06
CA ARG A 79 -9.87 -2.27 6.70
C ARG A 79 -8.36 -2.22 6.96
N ARG A 80 -7.60 -1.47 6.17
CA ARG A 80 -6.16 -1.27 6.39
C ARG A 80 -5.87 -0.54 7.70
N ALA A 81 -6.76 0.34 8.17
CA ALA A 81 -6.60 0.99 9.46
C ALA A 81 -6.72 -0.02 10.61
N LEU A 82 -7.69 -0.94 10.52
CA LEU A 82 -7.86 -2.02 11.50
C LEU A 82 -6.67 -2.99 11.46
N ALA A 83 -6.20 -3.36 10.27
CA ALA A 83 -5.02 -4.20 10.12
C ALA A 83 -3.76 -3.52 10.70
N LEU A 84 -3.57 -2.23 10.44
CA LEU A 84 -2.47 -1.45 11.01
C LEU A 84 -2.56 -1.34 12.54
N HIS A 85 -3.76 -1.14 13.10
CA HIS A 85 -3.97 -1.14 14.54
C HIS A 85 -3.63 -2.50 15.17
N ALA A 86 -4.08 -3.60 14.54
CA ALA A 86 -3.74 -4.95 14.98
C ALA A 86 -2.23 -5.24 14.88
N ALA A 87 -1.58 -4.81 13.79
CA ALA A 87 -0.13 -4.91 13.64
C ALA A 87 0.62 -4.09 14.69
N ALA A 88 0.17 -2.87 14.98
CA ALA A 88 0.75 -2.04 16.02
C ALA A 88 0.61 -2.66 17.40
N THR A 89 -0.54 -3.26 17.69
CA THR A 89 -0.78 -4.03 18.91
C THR A 89 0.22 -5.17 19.04
N ALA A 90 0.36 -6.01 18.02
CA ALA A 90 1.33 -7.12 18.02
C ALA A 90 2.78 -6.63 18.17
N ILE A 91 3.17 -5.56 17.47
CA ILE A 91 4.51 -4.96 17.62
C ILE A 91 4.75 -4.49 19.05
N ALA A 92 3.74 -3.85 19.64
CA ALA A 92 3.84 -3.30 20.96
C ALA A 92 3.91 -4.41 22.02
N THR A 93 3.12 -5.48 21.92
CA THR A 93 3.10 -6.58 22.90
C THR A 93 4.23 -7.58 22.72
N ASP A 94 4.53 -7.96 21.48
CA ASP A 94 5.34 -9.16 21.19
C ASP A 94 6.76 -8.79 20.73
N HIS A 95 6.97 -7.53 20.32
CA HIS A 95 8.24 -7.06 19.75
C HIS A 95 8.82 -5.84 20.49
N GLY A 96 8.44 -5.65 21.77
CA GLY A 96 9.02 -4.61 22.62
C GLY A 96 8.80 -3.19 22.11
N ASN A 97 7.69 -2.95 21.40
CA ASN A 97 7.36 -1.67 20.78
C ASN A 97 8.34 -1.21 19.67
N VAL A 98 9.05 -2.16 19.07
CA VAL A 98 9.98 -1.91 17.96
C VAL A 98 9.51 -2.71 16.75
N VAL A 99 9.36 -2.03 15.61
CA VAL A 99 9.05 -2.72 14.35
C VAL A 99 10.11 -3.80 14.09
N PRO A 100 9.74 -5.06 13.81
CA PRO A 100 10.72 -6.09 13.52
C PRO A 100 11.51 -5.77 12.24
N ARG A 101 12.79 -6.13 12.23
CA ARG A 101 13.65 -6.00 11.05
C ARG A 101 13.55 -7.22 10.13
N ASP A 102 13.39 -8.40 10.73
CA ASP A 102 13.33 -9.67 10.04
C ASP A 102 12.04 -9.82 9.20
N VAL A 103 12.17 -10.34 7.97
CA VAL A 103 11.05 -10.47 7.03
C VAL A 103 10.02 -11.48 7.52
N ASP A 104 10.43 -12.59 8.13
CA ASP A 104 9.48 -13.60 8.62
C ASP A 104 8.70 -13.06 9.82
N ALA A 105 9.36 -12.34 10.73
CA ALA A 105 8.69 -11.62 11.82
C ALA A 105 7.71 -10.56 11.31
N LEU A 106 8.08 -9.80 10.27
CA LEU A 106 7.18 -8.82 9.65
C LEU A 106 5.97 -9.49 8.96
N LEU A 107 6.17 -10.63 8.29
CA LEU A 107 5.10 -11.41 7.65
C LEU A 107 4.12 -12.02 8.65
N ALA A 108 4.56 -12.29 9.88
CA ALA A 108 3.70 -12.79 10.96
C ALA A 108 2.75 -11.71 11.49
N LEU A 109 3.02 -10.42 11.24
CA LEU A 109 2.17 -9.33 11.71
C LEU A 109 0.82 -9.28 10.96
N PRO A 110 -0.29 -9.00 11.66
CA PRO A 110 -1.61 -8.86 11.04
C PRO A 110 -1.65 -7.90 9.84
N GLY A 111 -2.08 -8.41 8.68
CA GLY A 111 -2.27 -7.60 7.47
C GLY A 111 -0.98 -7.17 6.77
N ILE A 112 0.18 -7.67 7.17
CA ILE A 112 1.45 -7.43 6.49
C ILE A 112 1.70 -8.57 5.48
N GLY A 113 1.86 -8.21 4.21
CA GLY A 113 2.21 -9.15 3.14
C GLY A 113 3.65 -9.00 2.66
N ASP A 114 4.08 -9.87 1.74
CA ASP A 114 5.44 -9.94 1.18
C ASP A 114 6.01 -8.57 0.78
N TYR A 115 5.21 -7.76 0.07
CA TYR A 115 5.64 -6.43 -0.36
C TYR A 115 5.99 -5.54 0.84
N THR A 116 5.06 -5.39 1.79
CA THR A 116 5.25 -4.48 2.93
C THR A 116 6.37 -4.96 3.85
N ALA A 117 6.45 -6.27 4.12
CA ALA A 117 7.52 -6.83 4.96
C ALA A 117 8.91 -6.53 4.37
N ARG A 118 9.09 -6.79 3.07
CA ARG A 118 10.39 -6.56 2.40
C ARG A 118 10.68 -5.08 2.22
N ALA A 119 9.66 -4.25 1.94
CA ALA A 119 9.81 -2.81 1.85
C ALA A 119 10.27 -2.21 3.18
N VAL A 120 9.72 -2.64 4.31
CA VAL A 120 10.18 -2.21 5.64
C VAL A 120 11.61 -2.68 5.92
N ALA A 121 11.93 -3.96 5.71
CA ALA A 121 13.27 -4.49 5.90
C ALA A 121 14.33 -3.71 5.08
N VAL A 122 14.00 -3.38 3.83
CA VAL A 122 14.92 -2.65 2.94
C VAL A 122 14.98 -1.16 3.27
N PHE A 123 13.84 -0.46 3.33
CA PHE A 123 13.82 1.01 3.41
C PHE A 123 13.98 1.55 4.83
N ALA A 124 13.65 0.78 5.86
CA ALA A 124 13.89 1.19 7.25
C ALA A 124 15.22 0.67 7.80
N TYR A 125 15.65 -0.53 7.41
CA TYR A 125 16.83 -1.19 8.01
C TYR A 125 18.00 -1.43 7.05
N GLY A 126 17.83 -1.13 5.76
CA GLY A 126 18.86 -1.32 4.73
C GLY A 126 19.13 -2.79 4.43
N ASP A 127 18.24 -3.71 4.77
CA ASP A 127 18.46 -5.13 4.47
C ASP A 127 18.38 -5.41 2.98
N ARG A 128 19.15 -6.41 2.55
CA ARG A 128 19.21 -6.80 1.15
C ARG A 128 18.11 -7.81 0.84
N HIS A 129 16.94 -7.31 0.45
CA HIS A 129 15.80 -8.12 -0.01
C HIS A 129 15.20 -7.56 -1.30
N PRO A 130 14.53 -8.41 -2.11
CA PRO A 130 13.82 -7.98 -3.30
C PRO A 130 12.47 -7.37 -2.94
N VAL A 131 12.21 -6.12 -3.34
CA VAL A 131 10.90 -5.47 -3.17
C VAL A 131 10.18 -5.43 -4.50
N VAL A 132 8.98 -6.01 -4.55
CA VAL A 132 8.25 -6.18 -5.82
C VAL A 132 6.83 -5.62 -5.69
N ASP A 133 6.58 -4.50 -6.34
CA ASP A 133 5.24 -3.97 -6.60
C ASP A 133 4.87 -4.13 -8.09
N VAL A 134 3.69 -3.63 -8.48
CA VAL A 134 3.23 -3.67 -9.88
C VAL A 134 4.13 -2.86 -10.84
N ASN A 135 4.85 -1.85 -10.35
CA ASN A 135 5.78 -1.06 -11.15
C ASN A 135 7.06 -1.83 -11.42
N VAL A 136 7.64 -2.42 -10.37
CA VAL A 136 8.82 -3.29 -10.44
C VAL A 136 8.56 -4.45 -11.38
N ARG A 137 7.43 -5.15 -11.24
CA ARG A 137 7.06 -6.27 -12.13
C ARG A 137 7.08 -5.87 -13.60
N ARG A 138 6.51 -4.71 -13.94
CA ARG A 138 6.50 -4.20 -15.31
C ARG A 138 7.89 -3.86 -15.82
N VAL A 139 8.71 -3.22 -14.99
CA VAL A 139 10.11 -2.91 -15.37
C VAL A 139 10.88 -4.19 -15.62
N LEU A 140 10.79 -5.18 -14.74
CA LEU A 140 11.51 -6.45 -14.90
C LEU A 140 11.01 -7.27 -16.09
N ALA A 141 9.69 -7.31 -16.33
CA ALA A 141 9.12 -7.95 -17.52
C ALA A 141 9.73 -7.37 -18.80
N ARG A 142 9.80 -6.04 -18.92
CA ARG A 142 10.33 -5.37 -20.11
C ARG A 142 11.86 -5.46 -20.19
N ALA A 143 12.55 -5.06 -19.13
CA ALA A 143 13.99 -4.90 -19.16
C ALA A 143 14.74 -6.23 -19.14
N VAL A 144 14.22 -7.22 -18.39
CA VAL A 144 14.91 -8.51 -18.18
C VAL A 144 14.29 -9.63 -19.01
N LEU A 145 12.95 -9.75 -19.03
CA LEU A 145 12.27 -10.86 -19.72
C LEU A 145 11.95 -10.58 -21.19
N GLY A 146 12.10 -9.33 -21.65
CA GLY A 146 11.75 -8.93 -23.01
C GLY A 146 10.25 -8.86 -23.30
N GLN A 147 9.42 -8.83 -22.26
CA GLN A 147 7.96 -8.89 -22.34
C GLN A 147 7.34 -7.51 -22.12
N GLY A 148 6.37 -7.12 -22.96
CA GLY A 148 5.70 -5.82 -22.86
C GLY A 148 4.90 -5.62 -21.57
N GLU A 149 4.36 -6.70 -21.00
CA GLU A 149 3.60 -6.71 -19.76
C GLU A 149 3.99 -7.93 -18.90
N PRO A 150 3.96 -7.80 -17.56
CA PRO A 150 4.15 -8.95 -16.67
C PRO A 150 2.91 -9.86 -16.72
N GLY A 151 3.13 -11.17 -16.55
CA GLY A 151 2.03 -12.12 -16.31
C GLY A 151 1.32 -11.91 -14.96
N PRO A 152 0.45 -12.84 -14.53
CA PRO A 152 -0.14 -12.81 -13.19
C PRO A 152 0.93 -12.78 -12.09
N ALA A 153 0.67 -12.03 -11.00
CA ALA A 153 1.59 -11.92 -9.87
C ALA A 153 1.86 -13.28 -9.23
N LYS A 154 3.15 -13.61 -9.07
CA LYS A 154 3.62 -14.90 -8.55
C LYS A 154 4.91 -14.66 -7.77
N ALA A 155 4.82 -14.53 -6.44
CA ALA A 155 5.97 -14.24 -5.57
C ALA A 155 7.16 -15.19 -5.81
N LYS A 156 6.89 -16.49 -6.03
CA LYS A 156 7.92 -17.51 -6.35
C LYS A 156 8.72 -17.25 -7.64
N GLN A 157 8.21 -16.40 -8.53
CA GLN A 157 8.87 -16.00 -9.78
C GLN A 157 9.36 -14.54 -9.70
N ASP A 158 8.54 -13.64 -9.17
CA ASP A 158 8.84 -12.21 -9.15
C ASP A 158 9.99 -11.88 -8.17
N LEU A 159 10.03 -12.53 -6.99
CA LEU A 159 11.07 -12.25 -5.98
C LEU A 159 12.47 -12.68 -6.45
N PRO A 160 12.70 -13.91 -6.95
CA PRO A 160 14.01 -14.28 -7.49
C PRO A 160 14.45 -13.43 -8.69
N LEU A 161 13.50 -12.98 -9.52
CA LEU A 161 13.81 -12.10 -10.64
C LEU A 161 14.31 -10.74 -10.16
N MET A 162 13.64 -10.13 -9.20
CA MET A 162 14.11 -8.87 -8.60
C MET A 162 15.44 -9.07 -7.85
N GLU A 163 15.60 -10.18 -7.15
CA GLU A 163 16.82 -10.53 -6.43
C GLU A 163 18.03 -10.63 -7.39
N SER A 164 17.84 -11.19 -8.58
CA SER A 164 18.89 -11.38 -9.59
C SER A 164 19.49 -10.07 -10.11
N VAL A 165 18.82 -8.93 -9.89
CA VAL A 165 19.29 -7.62 -10.33
C VAL A 165 19.82 -6.73 -9.20
N LEU A 166 19.75 -7.20 -7.95
CA LEU A 166 20.24 -6.47 -6.78
C LEU A 166 21.77 -6.62 -6.63
N PRO A 167 22.52 -5.51 -6.54
CA PRO A 167 23.93 -5.53 -6.14
C PRO A 167 24.15 -6.23 -4.79
N ALA A 168 25.36 -6.76 -4.56
CA ALA A 168 25.71 -7.40 -3.28
C ALA A 168 25.79 -6.40 -2.11
N ASP A 169 26.21 -5.17 -2.40
CA ASP A 169 26.22 -4.07 -1.43
C ASP A 169 24.80 -3.69 -1.01
N ARG A 170 24.60 -3.46 0.29
CA ARG A 170 23.28 -3.26 0.90
C ARG A 170 22.68 -1.91 0.52
N ASP A 171 23.49 -0.86 0.52
CA ASP A 171 23.02 0.49 0.21
C ASP A 171 22.65 0.59 -1.28
N ASP A 172 23.48 0.02 -2.15
CA ASP A 172 23.18 -0.07 -3.58
C ASP A 172 21.97 -0.98 -3.86
N ALA A 173 21.74 -2.04 -3.09
CA ALA A 173 20.54 -2.86 -3.20
C ALA A 173 19.26 -2.10 -2.79
N ALA A 174 19.30 -1.36 -1.68
CA ALA A 174 18.20 -0.51 -1.25
C ALA A 174 17.90 0.60 -2.29
N ALA A 175 18.95 1.25 -2.81
CA ALA A 175 18.83 2.23 -3.87
C ALA A 175 18.27 1.61 -5.16
N THR A 176 18.68 0.39 -5.52
CA THR A 176 18.15 -0.33 -6.69
C THR A 176 16.65 -0.63 -6.53
N ASN A 177 16.20 -1.12 -5.38
CA ASN A 177 14.78 -1.34 -5.10
C ASN A 177 13.96 -0.05 -5.30
N ALA A 178 14.38 1.05 -4.68
CA ALA A 178 13.70 2.34 -4.81
C ALA A 178 13.73 2.86 -6.26
N ALA A 179 14.85 2.70 -6.95
CA ALA A 179 15.04 3.21 -8.30
C ALA A 179 14.23 2.44 -9.36
N VAL A 180 14.11 1.11 -9.23
CA VAL A 180 13.25 0.31 -10.14
C VAL A 180 11.78 0.72 -9.96
N MET A 181 11.34 0.90 -8.71
CA MET A 181 9.98 1.37 -8.41
C MET A 181 9.71 2.77 -8.97
N GLU A 182 10.65 3.70 -8.78
CA GLU A 182 10.57 5.07 -9.32
C GLU A 182 10.56 5.08 -10.86
N LEU A 183 11.40 4.25 -11.49
CA LEU A 183 11.45 4.11 -12.94
C LEU A 183 10.11 3.64 -13.49
N GLY A 184 9.51 2.62 -12.87
CA GLY A 184 8.19 2.13 -13.27
C GLY A 184 7.11 3.18 -13.08
N ALA A 185 7.19 3.99 -12.02
CA ALA A 185 6.20 5.04 -11.74
C ALA A 185 6.27 6.23 -12.71
N LEU A 186 7.47 6.62 -13.18
CA LEU A 186 7.67 7.89 -13.90
C LEU A 186 8.04 7.74 -15.38
N VAL A 187 8.75 6.67 -15.76
CA VAL A 187 9.35 6.53 -17.10
C VAL A 187 8.82 5.30 -17.80
N CYS A 188 9.01 4.12 -17.21
CA CYS A 188 8.53 2.85 -17.71
C CYS A 188 7.07 2.62 -17.28
N VAL A 189 6.20 3.59 -17.58
CA VAL A 189 4.77 3.54 -17.26
C VAL A 189 4.04 2.51 -18.14
N SER A 190 2.85 2.09 -17.72
CA SER A 190 2.09 1.04 -18.43
C SER A 190 1.75 1.44 -19.87
N ARG A 191 1.26 2.66 -20.06
CA ARG A 191 0.88 3.22 -21.37
C ARG A 191 1.87 4.30 -21.78
N SER A 192 2.40 4.20 -22.98
CA SER A 192 3.34 5.17 -23.57
C SER A 192 4.58 5.42 -22.69
N PRO A 193 5.43 4.40 -22.44
CA PRO A 193 6.66 4.59 -21.68
C PRO A 193 7.63 5.55 -22.39
N ALA A 194 8.31 6.40 -21.64
CA ALA A 194 9.29 7.35 -22.16
C ALA A 194 10.66 6.68 -22.40
N CYS A 195 10.72 5.72 -23.34
CA CYS A 195 11.89 4.87 -23.55
C CYS A 195 13.17 5.63 -23.89
N ASP A 196 13.08 6.76 -24.58
CA ASP A 196 14.24 7.58 -24.93
C ASP A 196 14.86 8.29 -23.71
N ALA A 197 14.08 8.50 -22.65
CA ALA A 197 14.52 9.06 -21.38
C ALA A 197 14.89 7.98 -20.35
N CYS A 198 14.82 6.70 -20.71
CA CYS A 198 15.04 5.60 -19.77
C CYS A 198 16.55 5.36 -19.53
N PRO A 199 17.03 5.37 -18.27
CA PRO A 199 18.46 5.23 -17.95
C PRO A 199 19.02 3.83 -18.23
N ILE A 200 18.16 2.86 -18.53
CA ILE A 200 18.53 1.47 -18.83
C ILE A 200 18.06 1.06 -20.24
N ALA A 201 17.80 2.02 -21.12
CA ALA A 201 17.23 1.74 -22.44
C ALA A 201 18.15 0.91 -23.34
N ASP A 202 19.47 1.08 -23.22
CA ASP A 202 20.50 0.28 -23.89
C ASP A 202 20.55 -1.18 -23.43
N ARG A 203 19.97 -1.47 -22.25
CA ARG A 203 19.97 -2.79 -21.59
C ARG A 203 18.59 -3.44 -21.56
N CYS A 204 17.58 -2.82 -22.17
CA CYS A 204 16.20 -3.29 -22.10
C CYS A 204 15.93 -4.34 -23.18
N ALA A 205 15.70 -5.59 -22.78
CA ALA A 205 15.42 -6.69 -23.70
C ALA A 205 14.18 -6.43 -24.59
N TRP A 206 13.11 -5.85 -24.04
CA TRP A 206 11.89 -5.55 -24.80
C TRP A 206 12.11 -4.48 -25.88
N ARG A 207 12.95 -3.47 -25.59
CA ARG A 207 13.37 -2.47 -26.58
C ARG A 207 14.25 -3.08 -27.66
N ALA A 208 15.23 -3.89 -27.26
CA ALA A 208 16.13 -4.57 -28.20
C ALA A 208 15.36 -5.50 -29.18
N ALA A 209 14.25 -6.07 -28.72
CA ALA A 209 13.35 -6.89 -29.54
C ALA A 209 12.38 -6.09 -30.43
N GLY A 210 12.45 -4.75 -30.44
CA GLY A 210 11.57 -3.90 -31.26
C GLY A 210 10.16 -3.72 -30.69
N TYR A 211 10.00 -3.81 -29.36
CA TYR A 211 8.73 -3.59 -28.65
C TYR A 211 7.59 -4.55 -29.05
N PRO A 212 7.79 -5.88 -28.99
CA PRO A 212 6.72 -6.83 -29.30
C PRO A 212 5.48 -6.56 -28.43
N GLU A 213 4.30 -6.62 -29.06
CA GLU A 213 3.03 -6.43 -28.37
C GLU A 213 2.74 -7.56 -27.38
N HIS A 214 1.98 -7.26 -26.33
CA HIS A 214 1.50 -8.28 -25.40
C HIS A 214 0.20 -8.90 -25.91
N ASP A 215 0.21 -10.21 -26.12
CA ASP A 215 -0.90 -11.03 -26.60
C ASP A 215 -1.71 -11.72 -25.47
N GLY A 216 -1.32 -11.49 -24.21
CA GLY A 216 -1.98 -12.07 -23.05
C GLY A 216 -3.25 -11.33 -22.57
N PRO A 217 -3.95 -11.89 -21.57
CA PRO A 217 -5.20 -11.34 -21.07
C PRO A 217 -4.98 -9.98 -20.39
N ARG A 218 -5.79 -9.00 -20.75
CA ARG A 218 -5.77 -7.68 -20.11
C ARG A 218 -6.44 -7.74 -18.73
N ALA A 219 -5.87 -7.02 -17.77
CA ALA A 219 -6.48 -6.88 -16.45
C ALA A 219 -7.89 -6.24 -16.58
N PRO A 220 -8.88 -6.71 -15.79
CA PRO A 220 -10.23 -6.16 -15.83
C PRO A 220 -10.22 -4.69 -15.41
N ARG A 221 -11.05 -3.88 -16.09
CA ARG A 221 -11.21 -2.47 -15.72
C ARG A 221 -12.09 -2.37 -14.49
N GLN A 222 -11.63 -1.63 -13.48
CA GLN A 222 -12.43 -1.35 -12.30
C GLN A 222 -13.68 -0.55 -12.70
N ALA A 223 -14.85 -0.99 -12.21
CA ALA A 223 -16.11 -0.30 -12.45
C ALA A 223 -16.10 1.14 -11.90
N LYS A 224 -17.03 1.97 -12.40
CA LYS A 224 -17.22 3.34 -11.92
C LYS A 224 -17.49 3.35 -10.41
N PHE A 225 -17.01 4.39 -9.73
CA PHE A 225 -17.25 4.57 -8.30
C PHE A 225 -18.68 5.04 -8.01
N ALA A 226 -19.15 6.02 -8.79
CA ALA A 226 -20.50 6.55 -8.68
C ALA A 226 -21.55 5.44 -8.90
N GLY A 227 -22.50 5.32 -7.97
CA GLY A 227 -23.55 4.31 -7.95
C GLY A 227 -23.10 2.92 -7.48
N SER A 228 -21.83 2.74 -7.10
CA SER A 228 -21.33 1.43 -6.63
C SER A 228 -21.52 1.23 -5.13
N ASP A 229 -21.54 -0.03 -4.69
CA ASP A 229 -21.58 -0.37 -3.26
C ASP A 229 -20.40 0.26 -2.49
N ARG A 230 -19.28 0.53 -3.15
CA ARG A 230 -18.13 1.22 -2.54
C ARG A 230 -18.46 2.66 -2.15
N GLN A 231 -19.29 3.35 -2.94
CA GLN A 231 -19.76 4.68 -2.60
C GLN A 231 -20.70 4.62 -1.41
N VAL A 232 -21.70 3.74 -1.45
CA VAL A 232 -22.69 3.59 -0.37
C VAL A 232 -22.00 3.22 0.96
N ARG A 233 -21.08 2.25 0.93
CA ARG A 233 -20.23 1.92 2.08
C ARG A 233 -19.46 3.13 2.60
N GLY A 234 -18.90 3.94 1.71
CA GLY A 234 -18.15 5.14 2.07
C GLY A 234 -19.00 6.21 2.77
N LEU A 235 -20.27 6.33 2.36
CA LEU A 235 -21.23 7.24 2.98
C LEU A 235 -21.68 6.74 4.37
N ILE A 236 -22.02 5.46 4.50
CA ILE A 236 -22.34 4.85 5.81
C ILE A 236 -21.15 5.01 6.77
N MET A 237 -19.93 4.72 6.30
CA MET A 237 -18.72 4.93 7.10
C MET A 237 -18.51 6.40 7.50
N ALA A 238 -19.01 7.37 6.72
CA ALA A 238 -18.93 8.77 7.10
C ALA A 238 -19.84 9.08 8.29
N GLU A 239 -21.07 8.56 8.31
CA GLU A 239 -21.98 8.68 9.45
C GLU A 239 -21.38 8.04 10.71
N LEU A 240 -20.87 6.81 10.61
CA LEU A 240 -20.26 6.10 11.74
C LEU A 240 -19.04 6.82 12.31
N ARG A 241 -18.26 7.52 11.48
CA ARG A 241 -17.10 8.33 11.93
C ARG A 241 -17.48 9.70 12.47
N ALA A 242 -18.67 10.20 12.17
CA ALA A 242 -19.16 11.48 12.66
C ALA A 242 -19.82 11.34 14.05
N SER A 243 -20.25 10.13 14.41
CA SER A 243 -20.91 9.85 15.68
C SER A 243 -19.98 9.19 16.70
N ASP A 244 -20.14 9.54 17.98
CA ASP A 244 -19.53 8.87 19.14
C ASP A 244 -20.50 7.91 19.83
N VAL A 245 -21.75 7.84 19.36
CA VAL A 245 -22.79 6.91 19.81
C VAL A 245 -23.26 6.02 18.65
N PRO A 246 -23.89 4.86 18.93
CA PRO A 246 -24.47 4.03 17.87
C PRO A 246 -25.44 4.82 16.97
N VAL A 247 -25.20 4.77 15.67
CA VAL A 247 -26.03 5.36 14.61
C VAL A 247 -27.20 4.40 14.32
N THR A 248 -28.42 4.89 14.47
CA THR A 248 -29.63 4.10 14.26
C THR A 248 -29.88 3.78 12.78
N ARG A 249 -30.71 2.78 12.51
CA ARG A 249 -31.15 2.48 11.14
C ARG A 249 -31.84 3.67 10.47
N SER A 250 -32.67 4.40 11.19
CA SER A 250 -33.34 5.61 10.68
C SER A 250 -32.37 6.72 10.26
N GLU A 251 -31.19 6.81 10.88
CA GLU A 251 -30.15 7.76 10.48
C GLU A 251 -29.35 7.28 9.26
N ILE A 252 -29.22 5.96 9.06
CA ILE A 252 -28.56 5.37 7.88
C ILE A 252 -29.47 5.41 6.64
N GLU A 253 -30.79 5.32 6.81
CA GLU A 253 -31.77 5.32 5.71
C GLU A 253 -31.59 6.46 4.68
N PRO A 254 -31.47 7.74 5.07
CA PRO A 254 -31.34 8.86 4.13
C PRO A 254 -29.99 8.91 3.40
N VAL A 255 -28.99 8.12 3.83
CA VAL A 255 -27.64 8.11 3.24
C VAL A 255 -27.64 7.66 1.78
N TRP A 256 -28.57 6.78 1.41
CA TRP A 256 -28.71 6.28 0.04
C TRP A 256 -30.15 5.81 -0.25
N PRO A 257 -30.75 6.20 -1.39
CA PRO A 257 -32.16 5.93 -1.68
C PRO A 257 -32.49 4.46 -1.96
N ASP A 258 -31.55 3.68 -2.52
CA ASP A 258 -31.76 2.25 -2.79
C ASP A 258 -31.55 1.42 -1.51
N ALA A 259 -32.64 0.90 -0.95
CA ALA A 259 -32.64 0.15 0.30
C ALA A 259 -31.83 -1.15 0.21
N ASP A 260 -32.00 -1.93 -0.86
CA ASP A 260 -31.29 -3.21 -1.03
C ASP A 260 -29.78 -2.97 -1.15
N GLN A 261 -29.37 -1.93 -1.87
CA GLN A 261 -27.97 -1.58 -2.00
C GLN A 261 -27.37 -1.11 -0.67
N ARG A 262 -28.12 -0.30 0.08
CA ARG A 262 -27.72 0.16 1.42
C ARG A 262 -27.57 -1.02 2.39
N ASP A 263 -28.48 -1.98 2.37
CA ASP A 263 -28.42 -3.16 3.24
C ASP A 263 -27.26 -4.09 2.87
N ARG A 264 -27.02 -4.33 1.57
CA ARG A 264 -25.83 -5.07 1.12
C ARG A 264 -24.54 -4.36 1.54
N ALA A 265 -24.49 -3.03 1.41
CA ALA A 265 -23.35 -2.22 1.82
C ALA A 265 -23.11 -2.31 3.33
N LEU A 266 -24.13 -2.13 4.17
CA LEU A 266 -24.01 -2.23 5.62
C LEU A 266 -23.63 -3.66 6.06
N ALA A 267 -24.29 -4.68 5.53
CA ALA A 267 -23.96 -6.07 5.81
C ALA A 267 -22.50 -6.39 5.45
N SER A 268 -21.99 -5.80 4.37
CA SER A 268 -20.58 -5.96 4.00
C SER A 268 -19.62 -5.23 4.94
N LEU A 269 -20.02 -4.10 5.57
CA LEU A 269 -19.22 -3.42 6.58
C LEU A 269 -19.17 -4.23 7.89
N LEU A 270 -20.30 -4.81 8.30
CA LEU A 270 -20.39 -5.71 9.45
C LEU A 270 -19.49 -6.94 9.27
N ARG A 271 -19.59 -7.61 8.11
CA ARG A 271 -18.70 -8.75 7.77
C ARG A 271 -17.23 -8.36 7.77
N ASP A 272 -16.93 -7.11 7.42
CA ASP A 272 -15.56 -6.60 7.38
C ASP A 272 -15.02 -6.18 8.74
N GLY A 273 -15.85 -6.18 9.78
CA GLY A 273 -15.52 -5.64 11.10
C GLY A 273 -15.35 -4.12 11.12
N LEU A 274 -15.83 -3.42 10.07
CA LEU A 274 -15.79 -1.96 9.97
C LEU A 274 -16.98 -1.28 10.64
N ALA A 275 -18.02 -2.05 10.92
CA ALA A 275 -19.15 -1.67 11.76
C ALA A 275 -19.47 -2.84 12.70
N VAL A 276 -20.06 -2.54 13.85
CA VAL A 276 -20.62 -3.51 14.80
C VAL A 276 -22.01 -3.02 15.24
N GLY A 277 -22.82 -3.92 15.78
CA GLY A 277 -24.18 -3.63 16.24
C GLY A 277 -25.27 -4.18 15.32
N ASP A 278 -26.51 -3.77 15.57
CA ASP A 278 -27.72 -4.24 14.90
C ASP A 278 -28.82 -3.16 14.87
N ASP A 279 -29.97 -3.47 14.29
CA ASP A 279 -31.08 -2.52 14.15
C ASP A 279 -31.68 -2.08 15.51
N ALA A 280 -31.50 -2.87 16.57
CA ALA A 280 -32.05 -2.57 17.89
C ALA A 280 -31.11 -1.68 18.72
N SER A 281 -29.81 -1.94 18.64
CA SER A 281 -28.76 -1.25 19.40
C SER A 281 -28.09 -0.10 18.65
N GLY A 282 -28.33 -0.01 17.33
CA GLY A 282 -27.63 0.90 16.44
C GLY A 282 -26.27 0.36 15.99
N TYR A 283 -25.64 1.07 15.06
CA TYR A 283 -24.39 0.69 14.43
C TYR A 283 -23.26 1.65 14.80
N GLN A 284 -22.09 1.13 15.12
CA GLN A 284 -20.91 1.94 15.45
C GLN A 284 -19.62 1.36 14.89
N LEU A 285 -18.53 2.13 14.99
CA LEU A 285 -17.19 1.64 14.68
C LEU A 285 -16.77 0.52 15.68
N PRO A 286 -15.81 -0.35 15.33
CA PRO A 286 -15.37 -1.41 16.24
C PRO A 286 -14.54 -0.88 17.41
N GLY A 287 -14.70 -1.50 18.58
CA GLY A 287 -13.89 -1.21 19.76
C GLY A 287 -13.96 0.26 20.17
N VAL A 288 -15.17 0.82 20.25
CA VAL A 288 -15.43 2.16 20.82
C VAL A 288 -15.36 2.10 22.34
#